data_AF-A0A2V9SAN3-F1
#
_entry.id   AF-A0A2V9SAN3-F1
#
_cell.length_a   1.000
_cell.length_b   1.000
_cell.length_c   1.000
_cell.angle_alpha   90.00
_cell.angle_beta   90.00
_cell.angle_gamma   90.00
#
_symmetry.space_group_name_H-M   'P 1'
#
loop_
_entity.id
_entity.type
_entity.pdbx_description
1 polymer ?
#
loop_
_entity_poly.entity_id
_entity_poly.type
_entity_poly.pdbx_seq_one_letter_code
_entity_poly.pdbx_strand_id
1 'polypeptide(L)'
;MNANRIAVVLALMLLTIAPNLHAACSNESLHGTYGYFSQGFVSVTADISPALFLPQAQTGLVTFDGKGVVTSGTYTINSTDPTGEVGRGTFTGTYVINSDCTGTFESHPDIGGSLHYDLVVLSPTELVAMASDVGGSQIYSAKKIRGAEER
;
A
#
# COMPACT_ATOMS: atom_id res chain seq x y z
N MET A 1 19.19 -17.54 -49.54
CA MET A 1 18.42 -16.83 -48.48
C MET A 1 18.53 -15.34 -48.78
N ASN A 2 17.43 -14.72 -49.19
CA ASN A 2 17.45 -13.46 -49.94
C ASN A 2 17.48 -12.30 -48.93
N ALA A 3 18.23 -11.23 -49.20
CA ALA A 3 18.43 -10.10 -48.27
C ALA A 3 17.13 -9.55 -47.66
N ASN A 4 16.03 -9.60 -48.43
CA ASN A 4 14.69 -9.20 -47.98
C ASN A 4 14.12 -10.08 -46.86
N ARG A 5 14.46 -11.38 -46.82
CA ARG A 5 14.07 -12.30 -45.73
C ARG A 5 14.88 -12.08 -44.45
N ILE A 6 16.14 -11.68 -44.59
CA ILE A 6 17.03 -11.40 -43.44
C ILE A 6 16.60 -10.10 -42.74
N ALA A 7 16.23 -9.07 -43.52
CA ALA A 7 15.73 -7.80 -42.98
C ALA A 7 14.43 -7.95 -42.16
N VAL A 8 13.50 -8.80 -42.63
CA VAL A 8 12.23 -9.06 -41.93
C VAL A 8 12.46 -9.79 -40.60
N VAL A 9 13.38 -10.76 -40.57
CA VAL A 9 13.70 -11.51 -39.33
C VAL A 9 14.40 -10.62 -38.29
N LEU A 10 15.28 -9.70 -38.72
CA LEU A 10 15.93 -8.73 -37.84
C LEU A 10 14.95 -7.71 -37.25
N ALA A 11 13.97 -7.24 -38.04
CA ALA A 11 12.92 -6.34 -37.55
C ALA A 11 11.99 -7.01 -36.53
N LEU A 12 11.68 -8.30 -36.70
CA LEU A 12 10.85 -9.07 -35.77
C LEU A 12 11.56 -9.39 -34.44
N MET A 13 12.89 -9.56 -34.43
CA MET A 13 13.65 -9.76 -33.18
C MET A 13 13.77 -8.50 -32.31
N LEU A 14 13.61 -7.31 -32.88
CA LEU A 14 13.67 -6.06 -32.10
C LEU A 14 12.38 -5.79 -31.29
N LEU A 15 11.27 -6.47 -31.61
CA LEU A 15 10.01 -6.37 -30.84
C LEU A 15 9.90 -7.35 -29.67
N THR A 16 10.82 -8.31 -29.53
CA THR A 16 10.75 -9.30 -28.44
C THR A 16 11.43 -8.84 -27.15
N ILE A 17 12.13 -7.70 -27.17
CA ILE A 17 12.67 -7.02 -25.99
C ILE A 17 11.74 -5.84 -25.68
N ALA A 18 10.46 -6.10 -25.47
CA ALA A 18 9.70 -5.17 -24.66
C ALA A 18 10.25 -5.34 -23.24
N PRO A 19 10.95 -4.35 -22.63
CA PRO A 19 11.00 -4.33 -21.18
C PRO A 19 9.55 -4.49 -20.70
N ASN A 20 9.32 -5.15 -19.57
CA ASN A 20 8.01 -5.16 -18.92
C ASN A 20 7.61 -3.71 -18.64
N LEU A 21 7.06 -3.03 -19.64
CA LEU A 21 6.65 -1.64 -19.60
C LEU A 21 5.29 -1.66 -18.92
N HIS A 22 5.29 -1.99 -17.63
CA HIS A 22 4.30 -1.39 -16.76
C HIS A 22 4.38 0.11 -17.05
N ALA A 23 3.24 0.74 -17.35
CA ALA A 23 3.20 2.19 -17.37
C ALA A 23 3.88 2.69 -16.09
N ALA A 24 4.80 3.64 -16.22
CA ALA A 24 5.59 4.08 -15.08
C ALA A 24 4.65 4.48 -13.94
N CYS A 25 4.85 3.90 -12.76
CA CYS A 25 4.03 4.23 -11.61
C CYS A 25 4.28 5.67 -11.16
N SER A 26 3.28 6.27 -10.52
CA SER A 26 3.36 7.61 -9.92
C SER A 26 2.28 7.74 -8.85
N ASN A 27 2.17 8.90 -8.19
CA ASN A 27 1.10 9.10 -7.20
C ASN A 27 -0.30 8.84 -7.78
N GLU A 28 -0.51 9.10 -9.08
CA GLU A 28 -1.77 8.84 -9.80
C GLU A 28 -2.10 7.34 -9.91
N SER A 29 -1.13 6.46 -9.70
CA SER A 29 -1.37 5.01 -9.60
C SER A 29 -2.25 4.65 -8.40
N LEU A 30 -2.32 5.51 -7.38
CA LEU A 30 -3.21 5.40 -6.23
C LEU A 30 -4.16 6.59 -6.22
N HIS A 31 -5.39 6.40 -6.70
CA HIS A 31 -6.43 7.43 -6.69
C HIS A 31 -7.79 6.79 -6.40
N GLY A 32 -8.58 7.37 -5.51
CA GLY A 32 -9.89 6.88 -5.09
C GLY A 32 -9.85 6.05 -3.81
N THR A 33 -11.00 5.45 -3.46
CA THR A 33 -11.19 4.74 -2.19
C THR A 33 -10.90 3.23 -2.31
N TYR A 34 -10.12 2.72 -1.37
CA TYR A 34 -9.75 1.33 -1.22
C TYR A 34 -10.26 0.81 0.12
N GLY A 35 -10.80 -0.42 0.12
CA GLY A 35 -10.96 -1.19 1.34
C GLY A 35 -9.65 -1.89 1.66
N TYR A 36 -9.23 -1.84 2.91
CA TYR A 36 -7.98 -2.44 3.33
C TYR A 36 -8.13 -3.40 4.49
N PHE A 37 -7.14 -4.27 4.60
CA PHE A 37 -6.94 -5.14 5.74
C PHE A 37 -5.47 -5.12 6.14
N SER A 38 -5.21 -5.13 7.44
CA SER A 38 -3.88 -5.21 8.02
C SER A 38 -3.89 -6.14 9.23
N GLN A 39 -2.80 -6.85 9.43
CA GLN A 39 -2.59 -7.70 10.59
C GLN A 39 -1.12 -7.69 10.99
N GLY A 40 -0.86 -7.97 12.25
CA GLY A 40 0.49 -7.95 12.76
C GLY A 40 0.56 -7.96 14.27
N PHE A 41 1.62 -7.33 14.78
CA PHE A 41 1.89 -7.20 16.20
C PHE A 41 2.09 -5.75 16.58
N VAL A 42 1.54 -5.36 17.73
CA VAL A 42 1.76 -4.05 18.36
C VAL A 42 2.47 -4.22 19.68
N SER A 43 3.40 -3.32 19.99
CA SER A 43 4.05 -3.29 21.29
C SER A 43 3.09 -2.72 22.34
N VAL A 44 2.99 -3.35 23.50
CA VAL A 44 2.19 -2.83 24.64
C VAL A 44 2.97 -1.86 25.53
N THR A 45 4.28 -1.70 25.29
CA THR A 45 5.12 -0.75 26.03
C THR A 45 6.17 -0.12 25.10
N ALA A 46 6.84 0.94 25.56
CA ALA A 46 7.97 1.51 24.82
C ALA A 46 9.17 0.55 24.71
N ASP A 47 9.24 -0.47 25.57
CA ASP A 47 10.31 -1.46 25.55
C ASP A 47 10.06 -2.50 24.46
N ILE A 48 10.95 -2.57 23.48
CA ILE A 48 10.89 -3.57 22.41
C ILE A 48 11.36 -4.91 22.98
N SER A 49 10.42 -5.68 23.53
CA SER A 49 10.64 -7.05 24.00
C SER A 49 9.68 -8.01 23.28
N PRO A 50 10.14 -9.14 22.72
CA PRO A 50 9.29 -10.12 22.05
C PRO A 50 8.10 -10.61 22.91
N ALA A 51 8.24 -10.59 24.24
CA ALA A 51 7.19 -10.97 25.18
C ALA A 51 6.07 -9.92 25.35
N LEU A 52 6.26 -8.71 24.80
CA LEU A 52 5.38 -7.55 24.96
C LEU A 52 4.69 -7.14 23.66
N PHE A 53 4.53 -8.10 22.74
CA PHE A 53 3.80 -7.91 21.50
C PHE A 53 2.46 -8.61 21.55
N LEU A 54 1.39 -7.86 21.25
CA LEU A 54 0.06 -8.43 21.07
C LEU A 54 -0.27 -8.54 19.58
N PRO A 55 -0.76 -9.70 19.12
CA PRO A 55 -1.40 -9.80 17.81
C PRO A 55 -2.54 -8.79 17.68
N GLN A 56 -2.64 -8.19 16.49
CA GLN A 56 -3.74 -7.32 16.11
C GLN A 56 -4.22 -7.58 14.69
N ALA A 57 -5.48 -7.23 14.44
CA ALA A 57 -6.08 -7.14 13.13
C ALA A 57 -6.81 -5.80 12.97
N GLN A 58 -6.72 -5.23 11.78
CA GLN A 58 -7.31 -3.95 11.44
C GLN A 58 -7.92 -4.00 10.04
N THR A 59 -9.03 -3.31 9.85
CA THR A 59 -9.62 -3.07 8.52
C THR A 59 -10.24 -1.68 8.48
N GLY A 60 -10.47 -1.18 7.27
CA GLY A 60 -11.16 0.07 7.07
C GLY A 60 -11.07 0.56 5.64
N LEU A 61 -11.22 1.87 5.47
CA LEU A 61 -11.15 2.54 4.17
C LEU A 61 -9.95 3.49 4.13
N VAL A 62 -9.38 3.67 2.94
CA VAL A 62 -8.39 4.70 2.64
C VAL A 62 -8.72 5.34 1.31
N THR A 63 -8.65 6.67 1.22
CA THR A 63 -8.90 7.42 -0.02
C THR A 63 -7.66 8.19 -0.42
N PHE A 64 -7.05 7.79 -1.53
CA PHE A 64 -5.88 8.45 -2.11
C PHE A 64 -6.32 9.50 -3.14
N ASP A 65 -5.65 10.63 -3.21
CA ASP A 65 -6.02 11.75 -4.09
C ASP A 65 -5.34 11.75 -5.47
N GLY A 66 -4.45 10.77 -5.75
CA GLY A 66 -3.62 10.74 -6.96
C GLY A 66 -2.39 11.65 -6.91
N LYS A 67 -2.23 12.47 -5.87
CA LYS A 67 -1.22 13.54 -5.79
C LYS A 67 -0.28 13.40 -4.61
N GLY A 68 -0.53 12.44 -3.72
CA GLY A 68 0.35 12.10 -2.59
C GLY A 68 -0.27 12.36 -1.23
N VAL A 69 -1.59 12.60 -1.15
CA VAL A 69 -2.33 12.81 0.09
C VAL A 69 -3.41 11.75 0.25
N VAL A 70 -3.48 11.18 1.45
CA VAL A 70 -4.65 10.42 1.90
C VAL A 70 -5.65 11.42 2.46
N THR A 71 -6.74 11.64 1.71
CA THR A 71 -7.76 12.65 2.03
C THR A 71 -8.73 12.19 3.11
N SER A 72 -8.89 10.88 3.27
CA SER A 72 -9.72 10.27 4.31
C SER A 72 -9.32 8.82 4.53
N GLY A 73 -9.28 8.42 5.80
CA GLY A 73 -9.07 7.06 6.23
C GLY A 73 -9.97 6.73 7.43
N THR A 74 -10.46 5.51 7.50
CA THR A 74 -11.17 4.96 8.66
C THR A 74 -10.51 3.67 9.08
N TYR A 75 -10.55 3.36 10.38
CA TYR A 75 -10.05 2.09 10.90
C TYR A 75 -10.99 1.50 11.94
N THR A 76 -11.03 0.17 11.96
CA THR A 76 -11.48 -0.65 13.09
C THR A 76 -10.35 -1.61 13.41
N ILE A 77 -9.90 -1.60 14.65
CA ILE A 77 -8.75 -2.38 15.14
C ILE A 77 -9.16 -3.20 16.35
N ASN A 78 -8.68 -4.44 16.40
CA ASN A 78 -8.82 -5.33 17.55
C ASN A 78 -7.48 -5.99 17.83
N SER A 79 -7.08 -6.01 19.10
CA SER A 79 -5.93 -6.75 19.61
C SER A 79 -6.40 -7.92 20.46
N THR A 80 -5.49 -8.85 20.75
CA THR A 80 -5.75 -9.95 21.71
C THR A 80 -5.62 -9.52 23.18
N ASP A 81 -5.65 -8.23 23.49
CA ASP A 81 -5.67 -7.75 24.87
C ASP A 81 -7.00 -8.16 25.51
N PRO A 82 -7.01 -9.03 26.54
CA PRO A 82 -8.26 -9.47 27.18
C PRO A 82 -9.00 -8.35 27.92
N THR A 83 -8.33 -7.21 28.14
CA THR A 83 -8.90 -6.01 28.77
C THR A 83 -9.16 -4.88 27.78
N GLY A 84 -8.74 -5.04 26.52
CA GLY A 84 -8.82 -4.01 25.49
C GLY A 84 -10.19 -3.98 24.78
N GLU A 85 -10.63 -2.77 24.42
CA GLU A 85 -11.80 -2.56 23.58
C GLU A 85 -11.44 -2.54 22.09
N VAL A 86 -12.43 -2.81 21.22
CA VAL A 86 -12.27 -2.61 19.77
C VAL A 86 -12.16 -1.12 19.47
N GLY A 87 -10.97 -0.68 19.04
CA GLY A 87 -10.71 0.69 18.64
C GLY A 87 -11.34 1.01 17.29
N ARG A 88 -11.88 2.23 17.15
CA ARG A 88 -12.38 2.79 15.89
C ARG A 88 -12.00 4.24 15.79
N GLY A 89 -11.69 4.70 14.60
CA GLY A 89 -11.33 6.09 14.38
C GLY A 89 -11.05 6.38 12.92
N THR A 90 -10.36 7.48 12.72
CA THR A 90 -10.00 8.03 11.42
C THR A 90 -8.51 8.30 11.32
N PHE A 91 -8.01 8.43 10.10
CA PHE A 91 -6.64 8.85 9.86
C PHE A 91 -6.54 9.67 8.59
N THR A 92 -5.52 10.52 8.54
CA THR A 92 -5.01 11.12 7.30
C THR A 92 -3.65 10.56 6.99
N GLY A 93 -3.01 11.01 5.92
CA GLY A 93 -1.70 10.50 5.56
C GLY A 93 -1.12 11.14 4.33
N THR A 94 0.12 10.76 4.04
CA THR A 94 0.84 11.14 2.82
C THR A 94 1.43 9.89 2.18
N TYR A 95 1.66 9.94 0.87
CA TYR A 95 2.31 8.85 0.16
C TYR A 95 3.11 9.36 -1.03
N VAL A 96 4.12 8.58 -1.41
CA VAL A 96 4.94 8.81 -2.59
C VAL A 96 5.11 7.50 -3.33
N ILE A 97 4.83 7.50 -4.63
CA ILE A 97 5.02 6.35 -5.52
C ILE A 97 6.10 6.67 -6.55
N ASN A 98 7.10 5.80 -6.59
CA ASN A 98 8.20 5.85 -7.53
C ASN A 98 7.81 5.21 -8.87
N SER A 99 8.60 5.48 -9.91
CA SER A 99 8.36 4.94 -11.27
C SER A 99 8.43 3.41 -11.35
N ASP A 100 9.07 2.76 -10.39
CA ASP A 100 9.20 1.30 -10.27
C ASP A 100 8.09 0.66 -9.43
N CYS A 101 7.03 1.42 -9.10
CA CYS A 101 5.86 0.99 -8.33
C CYS A 101 6.14 0.69 -6.85
N THR A 102 7.34 1.01 -6.35
CA THR A 102 7.62 1.09 -4.92
C THR A 102 7.21 2.47 -4.38
N GLY A 103 7.08 2.59 -3.08
CA GLY A 103 6.74 3.85 -2.46
C GLY A 103 6.75 3.81 -0.95
N THR A 104 6.39 4.94 -0.36
CA THR A 104 6.22 5.10 1.09
C THR A 104 4.80 5.58 1.39
N PHE A 105 4.26 5.14 2.52
CA PHE A 105 2.98 5.60 3.05
C PHE A 105 3.15 5.95 4.53
N GLU A 106 2.79 7.17 4.89
CA GLU A 106 2.74 7.65 6.26
C GLU A 106 1.29 7.87 6.65
N SER A 107 0.85 7.25 7.74
CA SER A 107 -0.49 7.44 8.29
C SER A 107 -0.45 8.20 9.61
N HIS A 108 -1.43 9.09 9.80
CA HIS A 108 -1.61 9.94 10.97
C HIS A 108 -2.98 9.64 11.60
N PRO A 109 -3.05 8.71 12.56
CA PRO A 109 -4.29 8.42 13.28
C PRO A 109 -4.78 9.62 14.08
N ASP A 110 -6.09 9.75 14.24
CA ASP A 110 -6.73 10.77 15.06
C ASP A 110 -6.40 10.67 16.56
N ILE A 111 -5.98 9.49 17.01
CA ILE A 111 -5.44 9.26 18.36
C ILE A 111 -3.98 9.71 18.54
N GLY A 112 -3.35 10.24 17.48
CA GLY A 112 -1.97 10.71 17.46
C GLY A 112 -0.95 9.64 17.04
N GLY A 113 0.31 10.07 16.96
CA GLY A 113 1.40 9.25 16.43
C GLY A 113 1.45 9.23 14.90
N SER A 114 2.42 8.50 14.35
CA SER A 114 2.54 8.26 12.91
C SER A 114 3.05 6.85 12.68
N LEU A 115 2.53 6.19 11.64
CA LEU A 115 2.99 4.87 11.22
C LEU A 115 3.55 4.98 9.81
N HIS A 116 4.71 4.40 9.60
CA HIS A 116 5.42 4.39 8.33
C HIS A 116 5.38 3.02 7.68
N TYR A 117 5.17 3.00 6.37
CA TYR A 117 5.11 1.79 5.57
C TYR A 117 5.91 1.95 4.28
N ASP A 118 6.61 0.87 3.92
CA ASP A 118 7.06 0.66 2.55
C ASP A 118 5.94 -0.04 1.78
N LEU A 119 5.56 0.51 0.62
CA LEU A 119 4.42 0.01 -0.16
C LEU A 119 4.84 -0.37 -1.59
N VAL A 120 4.10 -1.31 -2.16
CA VAL A 120 4.23 -1.75 -3.55
C VAL A 120 2.85 -1.73 -4.21
N VAL A 121 2.74 -1.02 -5.33
CA VAL A 121 1.54 -1.02 -6.17
C VAL A 121 1.57 -2.26 -7.05
N LEU A 122 0.57 -3.14 -6.89
CA LEU A 122 0.47 -4.40 -7.65
C LEU A 122 -0.36 -4.23 -8.93
N SER A 123 -1.36 -3.35 -8.88
CA SER A 123 -2.20 -2.97 -10.02
C SER A 123 -2.88 -1.63 -9.76
N PRO A 124 -3.57 -1.01 -10.74
CA PRO A 124 -4.37 0.20 -10.52
C PRO A 124 -5.46 0.06 -9.44
N THR A 125 -5.74 -1.17 -9.00
CA THR A 125 -6.76 -1.47 -7.99
C THR A 125 -6.24 -2.21 -6.77
N GLU A 126 -4.94 -2.49 -6.67
CA GLU A 126 -4.40 -3.31 -5.58
C GLU A 126 -3.00 -2.85 -5.17
N LEU A 127 -2.77 -2.78 -3.86
CA LEU A 127 -1.47 -2.49 -3.27
C LEU A 127 -1.23 -3.34 -2.04
N VAL A 128 0.04 -3.53 -1.70
CA VAL A 128 0.50 -4.10 -0.44
C VAL A 128 1.47 -3.15 0.24
N ALA A 129 1.56 -3.20 1.56
CA ALA A 129 2.54 -2.44 2.31
C ALA A 129 3.01 -3.20 3.56
N MET A 130 4.19 -2.86 4.02
CA MET A 130 4.82 -3.42 5.22
C MET A 130 5.22 -2.28 6.13
N ALA A 131 4.95 -2.42 7.44
CA ALA A 131 5.41 -1.44 8.41
C ALA A 131 6.95 -1.34 8.38
N SER A 132 7.47 -0.12 8.34
CA SER A 132 8.91 0.17 8.32
C SER A 132 9.44 0.75 9.63
N ASP A 133 8.54 1.07 10.58
CA ASP A 133 8.92 1.46 11.94
C ASP A 133 9.61 0.31 12.71
N VAL A 134 10.66 0.65 13.45
CA VAL A 134 11.36 -0.32 14.31
C VAL A 134 10.42 -0.84 15.39
N GLY A 135 10.33 -2.16 15.52
CA GLY A 135 9.39 -2.81 16.44
C GLY A 135 7.97 -2.96 15.90
N GLY A 136 7.67 -2.43 14.71
CA GLY A 136 6.44 -2.74 13.99
C GLY A 136 6.59 -4.03 13.17
N SER A 137 5.62 -4.93 13.27
CA SER A 137 5.52 -6.07 12.35
C SER A 137 4.09 -6.19 11.87
N GLN A 138 3.78 -5.47 10.79
CA GLN A 138 2.44 -5.44 10.21
C GLN A 138 2.51 -5.52 8.69
N ILE A 139 1.62 -6.32 8.11
CA ILE A 139 1.35 -6.32 6.68
C ILE A 139 0.02 -5.63 6.41
N TYR A 140 -0.06 -4.93 5.31
CA TYR A 140 -1.20 -4.19 4.84
C TYR A 140 -1.49 -4.61 3.40
N SER A 141 -2.77 -4.78 3.06
CA SER A 141 -3.21 -4.94 1.67
C SER A 141 -4.48 -4.15 1.45
N ALA A 142 -4.62 -3.53 0.28
CA ALA A 142 -5.81 -2.77 -0.05
C ALA A 142 -6.26 -3.00 -1.48
N LYS A 143 -7.59 -3.01 -1.66
CA LYS A 143 -8.25 -3.18 -2.95
C LYS A 143 -9.22 -2.04 -3.19
N LYS A 144 -9.19 -1.48 -4.41
CA LYS A 144 -10.08 -0.39 -4.82
C LYS A 144 -11.52 -0.87 -4.79
N ILE A 145 -12.40 -0.07 -4.18
CA ILE A 145 -13.83 -0.35 -4.17
C ILE A 145 -14.39 0.01 -5.54
N ARG A 146 -15.11 -0.93 -6.17
CA ARG A 146 -15.76 -0.69 -7.46
C ARG A 146 -16.89 0.32 -7.26
N GLY A 147 -16.85 1.47 -7.94
CA GLY A 147 -17.94 2.46 -7.96
C GLY A 147 -17.64 3.84 -7.34
N ALA A 148 -16.39 4.14 -6.97
CA ALA A 148 -15.99 5.47 -6.49
C ALA A 148 -15.45 6.40 -7.60
N GLU A 149 -15.84 6.16 -8.86
CA GLU A 149 -15.59 7.09 -9.96
C GLU A 149 -16.74 8.11 -9.95
N GLU A 150 -16.39 9.32 -9.49
CA GLU A 150 -17.07 10.62 -9.68
C GLU A 150 -18.60 10.61 -9.82
N ARG A 151 -19.28 11.06 -8.74
CA ARG A 151 -20.49 11.88 -8.89
C ARG A 151 -20.11 13.34 -8.96
#